data_AF-A0A970C1J5-F1
#
_entry.id   AF-A0A970C1J5-F1
#
_cell.length_a   1.000
_cell.length_b   1.000
_cell.length_c   1.000
_cell.angle_alpha   90.00
_cell.angle_beta   90.00
_cell.angle_gamma   90.00
#
_symmetry.space_group_name_H-M   'P 1'
#
loop_
_entity.id
_entity.type
_entity.pdbx_description
1 polymer ?
#
loop_
_entity_poly.entity_id
_entity_poly.type
_entity_poly.pdbx_seq_one_letter_code
_entity_poly.pdbx_strand_id
1 'polypeptide(L)'
;MVRGRPPTGAALVDRLDGSPQAKHRLELILRTLAGEISIPQACAELHIGTSRFHQMRTEVLQEALDVLEPRPRGRPPTLQSPQEARVEELTGQVKSLKADLRAAQIREELATLLPTLNRRPEPDGRGGGKKSGRRTGRR
;
A
#
# COMPACT_ATOMS: atom_id res chain seq x y z
N MET A 1 -17.95 -50.55 15.48
CA MET A 1 -17.35 -50.62 14.12
C MET A 1 -16.99 -49.20 13.70
N VAL A 2 -15.71 -48.83 13.75
CA VAL A 2 -15.28 -47.52 13.24
C VAL A 2 -15.23 -47.60 11.72
N ARG A 3 -16.31 -47.19 11.05
CA ARG A 3 -16.37 -47.02 9.60
C ARG A 3 -15.86 -45.62 9.26
N GLY A 4 -14.55 -45.51 9.03
CA GLY A 4 -13.89 -44.28 8.57
C GLY A 4 -12.48 -44.60 8.09
N ARG A 5 -11.95 -43.82 7.14
CA ARG A 5 -10.55 -43.95 6.72
C ARG A 5 -9.67 -43.76 7.95
N PRO A 6 -8.69 -44.65 8.23
CA PRO A 6 -7.79 -44.47 9.36
C PRO A 6 -7.06 -43.13 9.24
N PRO A 7 -6.86 -42.40 10.35
CA PRO A 7 -6.16 -41.12 10.31
C PRO A 7 -4.76 -41.35 9.75
N THR A 8 -4.40 -40.58 8.71
CA THR A 8 -3.11 -40.71 8.03
C THR A 8 -1.93 -40.23 8.90
N GLY A 9 -2.21 -39.50 9.99
CA GLY A 9 -1.19 -39.09 10.96
C GLY A 9 -0.09 -38.23 10.32
N ALA A 10 1.15 -38.41 10.77
CA ALA A 10 2.31 -37.70 10.26
C ALA A 10 2.63 -38.00 8.77
N ALA A 11 2.13 -39.11 8.21
CA ALA A 11 2.32 -39.46 6.79
C ALA A 11 1.60 -38.50 5.81
N LEU A 12 0.81 -37.53 6.31
CA LEU A 12 0.31 -36.43 5.47
C LEU A 12 1.45 -35.57 4.89
N VAL A 13 2.60 -35.53 5.56
CA VAL A 13 3.75 -34.71 5.15
C VAL A 13 4.35 -35.16 3.82
N ASP A 14 4.23 -36.44 3.48
CA ASP A 14 4.75 -36.99 2.21
C ASP A 14 4.16 -36.28 0.98
N ARG A 15 2.91 -35.84 1.10
CA ARG A 15 2.14 -35.18 0.03
C ARG A 15 2.38 -33.68 -0.09
N LEU A 16 3.10 -33.07 0.85
CA LEU A 16 3.39 -31.63 0.81
C LEU A 16 4.52 -31.35 -0.17
N ASP A 17 4.59 -30.14 -0.72
CA ASP A 17 5.76 -29.69 -1.46
C ASP A 17 6.84 -29.18 -0.49
N GLY A 18 8.11 -29.44 -0.78
CA GLY A 18 9.22 -28.99 0.04
C GLY A 18 10.43 -29.91 0.01
N SER A 19 11.52 -29.46 0.64
CA SER A 19 12.74 -30.26 0.72
C SER A 19 12.56 -31.50 1.60
N PRO A 20 13.26 -32.62 1.32
CA PRO A 20 13.19 -33.83 2.15
C PRO A 20 13.50 -33.55 3.63
N GLN A 21 14.46 -32.65 3.88
CA GLN A 21 14.83 -32.25 5.24
C GLN A 21 13.70 -31.49 5.96
N ALA A 22 12.98 -30.60 5.25
CA ALA A 22 11.86 -29.88 5.83
C ALA A 22 10.69 -30.83 6.15
N LYS A 23 10.39 -31.76 5.24
CA LYS A 23 9.39 -32.82 5.46
C LYS A 23 9.73 -33.66 6.69
N HIS A 24 10.97 -34.14 6.80
CA HIS A 24 11.38 -34.95 7.94
C HIS A 24 11.28 -34.21 9.29
N ARG A 25 11.67 -32.92 9.34
CA ARG A 25 11.47 -32.10 10.55
C ARG A 25 10.00 -31.93 10.91
N LEU A 26 9.15 -31.65 9.92
CA LEU A 26 7.72 -31.48 10.13
C LEU A 26 7.06 -32.78 10.61
N GLU A 27 7.44 -33.92 10.03
CA GLU A 27 6.99 -35.24 10.44
C GLU A 27 7.28 -35.49 11.93
N LEU A 28 8.53 -35.27 12.37
CA LEU A 28 8.90 -35.46 13.77
C LEU A 28 8.17 -34.50 14.71
N ILE A 29 7.93 -33.25 14.30
CA ILE A 29 7.10 -32.32 15.07
C ILE A 29 5.68 -32.91 15.25
N LEU A 30 5.05 -33.37 14.16
CA LEU A 30 3.70 -33.96 14.23
C LEU A 30 3.66 -35.22 15.09
N ARG A 31 4.67 -36.10 14.99
CA ARG A 31 4.77 -37.31 15.83
C ARG A 31 4.92 -36.98 17.31
N THR A 32 5.65 -35.90 17.66
CA THR A 32 5.71 -35.42 19.05
C THR A 32 4.38 -34.85 19.55
N LEU A 33 3.61 -34.17 18.69
CA LEU A 33 2.29 -33.64 19.04
C LEU A 33 1.23 -34.74 19.18
N ALA A 34 1.35 -35.80 18.37
CA ALA A 34 0.53 -37.01 18.46
C ALA A 34 0.89 -37.89 19.67
N GLY A 35 1.97 -37.59 20.39
CA GLY A 35 2.46 -38.38 21.52
C GLY A 35 3.11 -39.70 21.14
N GLU A 36 3.42 -39.92 19.86
CA GLU A 36 4.04 -41.15 19.35
C GLU A 36 5.53 -41.25 19.73
N ILE A 37 6.22 -40.11 19.80
CA ILE A 37 7.61 -40.00 20.23
C ILE A 37 7.78 -38.84 21.21
N SER A 38 8.76 -38.96 22.10
CA SER A 38 9.13 -37.91 23.05
C SER A 38 9.98 -36.82 22.39
N ILE A 39 10.00 -35.62 22.98
CA ILE A 39 10.84 -34.51 22.51
C ILE A 39 12.34 -34.88 22.49
N PRO A 40 12.91 -35.54 23.52
CA PRO A 40 14.31 -35.97 23.47
C PRO A 40 14.61 -36.94 22.33
N GLN A 41 13.68 -37.85 21.99
CA GLN A 41 13.85 -38.77 20.85
C GLN A 41 13.89 -38.01 19.53
N ALA A 42 12.97 -37.06 19.32
CA ALA A 42 12.97 -36.22 18.12
C ALA A 42 14.24 -35.35 18.02
N CYS A 43 14.74 -34.83 19.14
CA CYS A 43 15.99 -34.06 19.18
C CYS A 43 17.21 -34.92 18.80
N ALA A 44 17.26 -36.17 19.28
CA ALA A 44 18.31 -37.11 18.93
C ALA A 44 18.29 -37.47 17.43
N GLU A 45 17.11 -37.69 16.86
CA GLU A 45 16.93 -38.02 15.43
C GLU A 45 17.31 -36.84 14.51
N LEU A 46 16.99 -35.60 14.92
CA LEU A 46 17.33 -34.40 14.17
C LEU A 46 18.76 -33.89 14.42
N HIS A 47 19.49 -34.48 15.38
CA HIS A 47 20.79 -34.01 15.86
C HIS A 47 20.77 -32.52 16.27
N ILE A 48 19.74 -32.10 17.00
CA ILE A 48 19.61 -30.72 17.52
C ILE A 48 19.35 -30.69 19.02
N GLY A 49 19.69 -29.58 19.66
CA GLY A 49 19.37 -29.35 21.06
C GLY A 49 17.88 -29.08 21.29
N THR A 50 17.41 -29.40 22.49
CA THR A 50 16.01 -29.26 22.94
C THR A 50 15.47 -27.84 22.72
N SER A 51 16.26 -26.80 23.03
CA SER A 51 15.85 -25.40 22.84
C SER A 51 15.51 -25.08 21.38
N ARG A 52 16.34 -25.56 20.43
CA ARG A 52 16.12 -25.36 18.99
C ARG A 52 14.86 -26.09 18.51
N PHE A 53 14.63 -27.31 19.01
CA PHE A 53 13.43 -28.07 18.69
C PHE A 53 12.17 -27.36 19.20
N HIS A 54 12.18 -26.88 20.44
CA HIS A 54 11.06 -26.13 21.01
C HIS A 54 10.76 -24.86 20.21
N GLN A 55 11.80 -24.07 19.89
CA GLN A 55 11.65 -22.88 19.07
C GLN A 55 11.00 -23.20 17.72
N MET A 56 11.57 -24.15 16.98
CA MET A 56 11.06 -24.56 15.67
C MET A 56 9.60 -25.04 15.74
N ARG A 57 9.27 -25.81 16.78
CA ARG A 57 7.89 -26.28 17.00
C ARG A 57 6.93 -25.12 17.24
N THR A 58 7.32 -24.14 18.06
CA THR A 58 6.50 -22.94 18.31
C THR A 58 6.29 -22.13 17.02
N GLU A 59 7.34 -21.90 16.24
CA GLU A 59 7.27 -21.18 14.97
C GLU A 59 6.30 -21.86 13.99
N VAL A 60 6.43 -23.18 13.80
CA VAL A 60 5.52 -23.95 12.93
C VAL A 60 4.07 -23.88 13.38
N LEU A 61 3.82 -23.95 14.69
CA LEU A 61 2.46 -23.87 15.24
C LEU A 61 1.87 -22.47 15.11
N GLN A 62 2.69 -21.42 15.26
CA GLN A 62 2.24 -20.04 15.09
C GLN A 62 1.87 -19.77 13.63
N GLU A 63 2.70 -20.16 12.67
CA GLU A 63 2.39 -20.02 11.25
C GLU A 63 1.12 -20.80 10.86
N ALA A 64 0.95 -22.00 11.41
CA ALA A 64 -0.27 -22.77 11.21
C ALA A 64 -1.51 -22.07 11.79
N LEU A 65 -1.37 -21.44 12.95
CA LEU A 65 -2.45 -20.66 13.58
C LEU A 65 -2.80 -19.43 12.73
N ASP A 66 -1.81 -18.68 12.26
CA ASP A 66 -1.99 -17.47 11.47
C ASP A 66 -2.70 -17.76 10.13
N VAL A 67 -2.47 -18.93 9.55
CA VAL A 67 -3.19 -19.40 8.35
C VAL A 67 -4.66 -19.71 8.65
N LEU A 68 -4.98 -20.15 9.87
CA LEU A 68 -6.33 -20.50 10.31
C LEU A 68 -7.13 -19.29 10.80
N GLU A 69 -6.50 -18.14 11.03
CA GLU A 69 -7.18 -16.93 11.47
C GLU A 69 -8.26 -16.49 10.46
N PRO A 70 -9.45 -16.05 10.94
CA PRO A 70 -10.52 -15.60 10.06
C PRO A 70 -10.08 -14.41 9.19
N ARG A 71 -10.07 -14.60 7.88
CA ARG A 71 -9.88 -13.49 6.93
C ARG A 71 -11.23 -12.82 6.65
N PRO A 72 -11.26 -11.48 6.52
CA PRO A 72 -12.50 -10.78 6.20
C PRO A 72 -13.11 -11.39 4.93
N ARG A 73 -14.41 -11.70 5.01
CA ARG A 73 -15.13 -12.36 3.93
C ARG A 73 -15.21 -11.41 2.73
N GLY A 74 -14.57 -11.78 1.64
CA GLY A 74 -14.59 -11.00 0.40
C GLY A 74 -13.30 -11.16 -0.40
N ARG A 75 -13.34 -10.80 -1.68
CA ARG A 75 -12.12 -10.59 -2.45
C ARG A 75 -11.34 -9.47 -1.74
N PRO A 76 -10.03 -9.63 -1.45
CA PRO A 76 -9.20 -8.51 -1.02
C PRO A 76 -9.48 -7.31 -1.92
N PRO A 77 -9.59 -6.08 -1.38
CA PRO A 77 -9.77 -4.90 -2.21
C PRO A 77 -8.70 -4.92 -3.30
N THR A 78 -9.12 -4.86 -4.57
CA THR A 78 -8.16 -4.67 -5.65
C THR A 78 -7.49 -3.33 -5.36
N LEU A 79 -6.24 -3.36 -4.91
CA LEU A 79 -5.38 -2.17 -4.93
C LEU A 79 -5.46 -1.64 -6.35
N GLN A 80 -5.90 -0.39 -6.51
CA GLN A 80 -6.17 0.21 -7.81
C GLN A 80 -5.04 -0.16 -8.78
N SER A 81 -5.40 -0.76 -9.91
CA SER A 81 -4.38 -1.13 -10.88
C SER A 81 -3.63 0.14 -11.33
N PRO A 82 -2.35 0.05 -11.73
CA PRO A 82 -1.63 1.20 -12.27
C PRO A 82 -2.38 1.88 -13.43
N GLN A 83 -3.22 1.13 -14.14
CA GLN A 83 -4.12 1.60 -15.18
C GLN A 83 -5.28 2.44 -14.61
N GLU A 84 -5.93 2.00 -13.52
CA GLU A 84 -7.00 2.75 -12.85
C GLU A 84 -6.49 4.08 -12.26
N ALA A 85 -5.30 4.07 -11.67
CA ALA A 85 -4.66 5.30 -11.18
C ALA A 85 -4.40 6.32 -12.31
N ARG A 86 -3.93 5.84 -13.49
CA ARG A 86 -3.74 6.69 -14.68
C ARG A 86 -5.06 7.22 -15.23
N VAL A 87 -6.12 6.42 -15.22
CA VAL A 87 -7.45 6.86 -15.66
C VAL A 87 -7.99 7.95 -14.75
N GLU A 88 -7.81 7.82 -13.44
CA GLU A 88 -8.21 8.84 -12.46
C GLU A 88 -7.44 10.16 -12.66
N GLU A 89 -6.11 10.07 -12.82
CA GLU A 89 -5.25 11.22 -13.10
C GLU A 89 -5.67 11.94 -14.40
N LEU A 90 -5.78 11.20 -15.51
CA LEU A 90 -6.18 11.75 -16.80
C LEU A 90 -7.58 12.37 -16.75
N THR A 91 -8.51 11.75 -16.00
CA THR A 91 -9.86 12.30 -15.81
C THR A 91 -9.82 13.62 -15.06
N GLY A 92 -8.95 13.75 -14.05
CA GLY A 92 -8.70 15.01 -13.35
C GLY A 92 -8.16 16.10 -14.29
N GLN A 93 -7.17 15.76 -15.11
CA GLN A 93 -6.57 16.68 -16.08
C GLN A 93 -7.61 17.16 -17.11
N VAL A 94 -8.41 16.25 -17.67
CA VAL A 94 -9.49 16.60 -18.62
C VAL A 94 -10.51 17.53 -17.98
N LYS A 95 -10.87 17.33 -16.71
CA LYS A 95 -11.78 18.25 -16.00
C LYS A 95 -11.20 19.65 -15.86
N SER A 96 -9.92 19.76 -15.47
CA SER A 96 -9.23 21.06 -15.36
C SER A 96 -9.18 21.77 -16.70
N LEU A 97 -8.70 21.09 -17.74
CA LEU A 97 -8.56 21.67 -19.08
C LEU A 97 -9.92 22.11 -19.66
N LYS A 98 -10.99 21.37 -19.40
CA LYS A 98 -12.36 21.77 -19.79
C LYS A 98 -12.86 23.00 -19.03
N ALA A 99 -12.40 23.24 -17.81
CA ALA A 99 -12.73 24.45 -17.06
C ALA A 99 -11.95 25.65 -17.63
N ASP A 100 -10.66 25.48 -17.89
CA ASP A 100 -9.80 26.50 -18.47
C ASP A 100 -10.27 26.93 -19.87
N LEU A 101 -10.64 25.96 -20.70
CA LEU A 101 -11.18 26.21 -22.04
C LEU A 101 -12.48 27.01 -21.98
N ARG A 102 -13.39 26.66 -21.07
CA ARG A 102 -14.63 27.43 -20.85
C ARG A 102 -14.33 28.86 -20.38
N ALA A 103 -13.40 29.03 -19.45
CA ALA A 103 -13.01 30.36 -18.99
C ALA A 103 -12.38 31.19 -20.11
N ALA A 104 -11.59 30.59 -21.00
CA ALA A 104 -11.02 31.25 -22.16
C ALA A 104 -12.10 31.68 -23.17
N GLN A 105 -13.05 30.80 -23.48
CA GLN A 105 -14.18 31.11 -24.36
C GLN A 105 -15.04 32.25 -23.82
N ILE A 106 -15.36 32.24 -22.52
CA ILE A 106 -16.11 33.33 -21.88
C ILE A 106 -15.35 34.66 -21.98
N ARG A 107 -14.02 34.65 -21.75
CA ARG A 107 -13.20 35.88 -21.90
C ARG A 107 -13.21 36.41 -23.33
N GLU A 108 -13.17 35.52 -24.32
CA GLU A 108 -13.25 35.90 -25.73
C GLU A 108 -14.62 36.52 -26.07
N GLU A 109 -15.72 35.85 -25.68
CA GLU A 109 -17.08 36.35 -25.87
C GLU A 109 -17.28 37.73 -25.22
N LEU A 110 -16.79 37.91 -23.99
CA LEU A 110 -16.84 39.20 -23.28
C LEU A 110 -16.00 40.27 -23.97
N ALA A 111 -14.84 39.94 -24.53
CA ALA A 111 -14.00 40.90 -25.25
C ALA A 111 -14.69 41.38 -26.54
N THR A 112 -15.44 40.52 -27.22
CA THR A 112 -16.23 40.88 -28.41
C THR A 112 -17.45 41.73 -28.05
N LEU A 113 -18.21 41.35 -27.01
CA LEU A 113 -19.47 42.01 -26.66
C LEU A 113 -19.29 43.27 -25.81
N LEU A 114 -18.26 43.33 -24.97
CA LEU A 114 -18.03 44.40 -23.99
C LEU A 114 -16.56 44.87 -24.00
N PRO A 115 -16.09 45.54 -25.07
CA PRO A 115 -14.68 45.89 -25.25
C PRO A 115 -14.12 46.82 -24.16
N THR A 116 -14.99 47.58 -23.50
CA THR A 116 -14.63 48.54 -22.45
C THR A 116 -14.28 47.88 -21.11
N LEU A 117 -14.75 46.65 -20.86
CA LEU A 117 -14.42 45.88 -19.64
C LEU A 117 -13.07 45.15 -19.75
N ASN A 118 -12.51 45.04 -20.96
CA ASN A 118 -11.22 44.41 -21.21
C ASN A 118 -10.03 45.40 -21.13
N ARG A 119 -10.29 46.68 -20.78
CA ARG A 119 -9.22 47.65 -20.51
C ARG A 119 -8.66 47.44 -19.11
N ARG A 120 -7.37 47.08 -19.04
CA ARG A 120 -6.60 47.23 -17.80
C ARG A 120 -6.68 48.70 -17.38
N PRO A 121 -7.02 49.03 -16.12
CA PRO A 121 -7.00 50.43 -15.69
C PRO A 121 -5.57 50.95 -15.81
N GLU A 122 -5.37 51.95 -16.67
CA GLU A 122 -4.13 52.73 -16.75
C GLU A 122 -3.93 53.46 -15.41
N PRO A 123 -2.70 53.49 -14.84
CA PRO A 123 -2.44 54.28 -13.65
C PRO A 123 -2.59 55.78 -13.99
N ASP A 124 -3.55 56.43 -13.35
CA ASP A 124 -3.97 57.80 -13.65
C ASP A 124 -2.86 58.81 -13.30
N GLY A 125 -2.19 59.34 -14.33
CA GLY A 125 -1.10 60.29 -14.20
C GLY A 125 -1.55 61.74 -14.32
N ARG A 126 -1.95 62.38 -13.21
CA ARG A 126 -2.02 63.86 -13.01
C ARG A 126 -1.95 64.15 -11.50
N GLY A 127 -1.13 65.03 -10.94
CA GLY A 127 -0.08 65.92 -11.43
C GLY A 127 0.54 66.62 -10.20
N GLY A 128 1.88 66.68 -10.12
CA GLY A 128 2.60 67.27 -9.00
C GLY A 128 3.64 68.28 -9.49
N GLY A 129 3.18 69.46 -9.93
CA GLY A 129 4.04 70.56 -10.31
C GLY A 129 3.74 71.83 -9.53
N LYS A 130 4.56 72.15 -8.51
CA LYS A 130 4.74 73.53 -8.01
C LYS A 130 6.20 73.80 -7.62
N LYS A 131 6.89 74.42 -8.59
CA LYS A 131 7.95 75.46 -8.55
C LYS A 131 8.93 75.58 -7.35
N SER A 132 10.20 75.40 -7.70
CA SER A 132 11.34 76.34 -7.55
C SER A 132 11.44 77.21 -6.28
N GLY A 133 12.49 76.94 -5.50
CA GLY A 133 13.05 77.86 -4.51
C GLY A 133 14.45 77.43 -4.07
N ARG A 134 15.47 77.74 -4.87
CA ARG A 134 16.89 77.56 -4.55
C ARG A 134 17.30 78.55 -3.45
N ARG A 135 17.81 78.08 -2.32
CA ARG A 135 18.82 78.85 -1.56
C ARG A 135 19.69 77.95 -0.69
N THR A 136 20.93 77.85 -1.16
CA THR A 136 22.13 77.33 -0.53
C THR A 136 22.55 78.16 0.69
N GLY A 137 23.17 77.52 1.68
CA GLY A 137 24.35 78.09 2.35
C GLY A 137 24.29 78.36 3.86
N ARG A 138 24.81 77.39 4.61
CA ARG A 138 25.65 77.46 5.82
C ARG A 138 26.25 78.82 6.23
N ARG A 139 25.97 79.28 7.45
CA ARG A 139 26.87 79.78 8.53
C ARG A 139 26.10 80.66 9.50
#